data_AF-A0A353WY17-F1
#
_entry.id   AF-A0A353WY17-F1
#
_cell.length_a   1.000
_cell.length_b   1.000
_cell.length_c   1.000
_cell.angle_alpha   90.00
_cell.angle_beta   90.00
_cell.angle_gamma   90.00
#
_symmetry.space_group_name_H-M   'P 1'
#
loop_
_entity.id
_entity.type
_entity.pdbx_description
1 polymer ?
#
loop_
_entity_poly.entity_id
_entity_poly.type
_entity_poly.pdbx_seq_one_letter_code
_entity_poly.pdbx_strand_id
1 'polypeptide(L)' 'MGRKSLQVKGYSPESIKALFNSDDRYKIGMRLYAVYQVSLGQPSRKLEDFYNTSFKQITNWVHRFEREGLDG' A
#
# COMPACT_ATOMS: atom_id res chain seq x y z
N MET A 1 -26.85 6.77 17.97
CA MET A 1 -25.63 6.38 18.71
C MET A 1 -24.58 5.96 17.70
N GLY A 2 -23.41 6.63 17.66
CA GLY A 2 -22.34 6.29 16.72
C GLY A 2 -21.68 4.96 17.07
N ARG A 3 -21.40 4.13 16.05
CA ARG A 3 -20.63 2.89 16.25
C ARG A 3 -19.24 3.27 16.79
N LYS A 4 -18.80 2.61 17.88
CA LYS A 4 -17.44 2.79 18.41
C LYS A 4 -16.42 2.38 17.34
N SER A 5 -15.33 3.13 17.21
CA SER A 5 -14.25 2.78 16.30
C SER A 5 -13.61 1.45 16.70
N LEU A 6 -13.37 0.58 15.72
CA LEU A 6 -12.68 -0.68 15.95
C LEU A 6 -11.22 -0.39 16.31
N GLN A 7 -10.73 -1.04 17.37
CA GLN A 7 -9.35 -0.91 17.84
C GLN A 7 -8.66 -2.27 17.78
N VAL A 8 -7.41 -2.28 17.31
CA VAL A 8 -6.56 -3.48 17.37
C VAL A 8 -6.06 -3.65 18.80
N LYS A 9 -6.24 -4.84 19.39
CA LYS A 9 -5.96 -5.06 20.82
C LYS A 9 -4.60 -5.72 21.12
N GLY A 10 -3.93 -6.28 20.12
CA GLY A 10 -2.72 -7.09 20.31
C GLY A 10 -1.46 -6.57 19.64
N TYR A 11 -1.55 -5.48 18.87
CA TYR A 11 -0.44 -4.95 18.09
C TYR A 11 -0.46 -3.43 18.13
N SER A 12 0.71 -2.82 18.32
CA SER A 12 0.90 -1.38 18.12
C SER A 12 0.98 -1.06 16.62
N PRO A 13 0.66 0.18 16.20
CA PRO A 13 0.82 0.60 14.81
C PRO A 13 2.22 0.33 14.24
N GLU A 14 3.26 0.52 15.04
CA GLU A 14 4.67 0.30 14.66
C GLU A 14 4.95 -1.18 14.43
N SER A 15 4.41 -2.06 15.29
CA SER A 15 4.57 -3.51 15.15
C SER A 15 3.88 -4.04 13.88
N ILE A 16 2.70 -3.52 13.54
CA ILE A 16 2.01 -3.84 12.29
C ILE A 16 2.82 -3.31 11.11
N LYS A 17 3.34 -2.08 11.21
CA LYS A 17 4.19 -1.50 10.15
C LYS A 17 5.43 -2.35 9.89
N ALA A 18 6.03 -2.91 10.93
CA ALA A 18 7.18 -3.81 10.81
C ALA A 18 6.84 -5.11 10.07
N LEU A 19 5.60 -5.61 10.17
CA LEU A 19 5.18 -6.82 9.44
C LEU A 19 5.28 -6.62 7.91
N PHE A 20 4.93 -5.45 7.38
CA PHE A 20 5.09 -5.18 5.95
C PHE A 20 6.54 -5.31 5.49
N ASN A 21 7.51 -5.07 6.38
CA ASN A 21 8.92 -5.17 6.07
C ASN A 21 9.50 -6.57 6.29
N SER A 22 8.80 -7.42 7.04
CA SER A 22 9.25 -8.75 7.46
C SER A 22 9.25 -9.79 6.33
N ASP A 23 8.38 -9.64 5.33
CA ASP A 23 8.25 -10.56 4.21
C ASP A 23 7.99 -9.78 2.93
N ASP A 24 8.74 -10.09 1.88
CA ASP A 24 8.63 -9.40 0.60
C ASP A 24 7.26 -9.61 -0.07
N ARG A 25 6.55 -10.71 0.23
CA ARG A 25 5.19 -10.95 -0.25
C ARG A 25 4.21 -9.88 0.23
N TYR A 26 4.38 -9.38 1.46
CA TYR A 26 3.54 -8.31 1.97
C TYR A 26 3.83 -6.97 1.28
N LYS A 27 5.10 -6.71 0.93
CA LYS A 27 5.48 -5.54 0.13
C LYS A 27 4.90 -5.62 -1.28
N ILE A 28 5.02 -6.78 -1.92
CA ILE A 28 4.46 -7.03 -3.27
C ILE A 28 2.94 -6.83 -3.23
N GLY A 29 2.24 -7.40 -2.25
CA GLY A 29 0.81 -7.23 -2.08
C GLY A 29 0.39 -5.77 -1.93
N MET A 30 1.13 -4.98 -1.12
CA MET A 30 0.87 -3.55 -0.96
C MET A 30 1.05 -2.79 -2.29
N ARG A 31 2.13 -3.05 -3.02
CA ARG A 31 2.40 -2.41 -4.32
C ARG A 31 1.34 -2.77 -5.35
N LEU A 32 0.95 -4.04 -5.43
CA LEU A 32 -0.10 -4.50 -6.32
C LEU A 32 -1.43 -3.81 -6.00
N TYR A 33 -1.74 -3.63 -4.72
CA TYR A 33 -2.94 -2.90 -4.31
C TYR A 33 -2.86 -1.41 -4.68
N ALA A 34 -1.68 -0.78 -4.59
CA ALA A 34 -1.48 0.59 -5.06
C ALA A 34 -1.72 0.71 -6.57
N VAL A 35 -1.20 -0.22 -7.37
CA VAL A 35 -1.45 -0.28 -8.81
C VAL A 35 -2.94 -0.46 -9.11
N TYR A 36 -3.62 -1.35 -8.38
CA TYR A 36 -5.06 -1.51 -8.49
C TYR A 36 -5.83 -0.21 -8.20
N GLN A 37 -5.49 0.52 -7.14
CA GLN A 37 -6.12 1.81 -6.83
C GLN A 37 -5.92 2.85 -7.94
N VAL A 38 -4.74 2.89 -8.56
CA VAL A 38 -4.48 3.74 -9.74
C VAL A 38 -5.36 3.31 -10.92
N SER A 39 -5.52 2.00 -11.15
CA SER A 39 -6.38 1.48 -12.22
C SER A 39 -7.86 1.85 -12.04
N LEU A 40 -8.31 2.05 -10.80
CA LEU A 40 -9.64 2.58 -10.46
C LEU A 40 -9.75 4.10 -10.61
N GLY A 41 -8.71 4.78 -11.11
CA GLY A 41 -8.68 6.23 -11.27
C GLY A 41 -8.40 7.00 -9.98
N GLN A 42 -7.91 6.38 -8.91
CA GLN A 42 -7.49 7.14 -7.73
C GLN A 42 -6.28 8.01 -8.08
N PRO A 43 -6.28 9.30 -7.72
CA PRO A 43 -5.15 10.17 -7.98
C PRO A 43 -3.96 9.74 -7.12
N SER A 44 -2.80 9.52 -7.75
CA SER A 44 -1.61 9.03 -7.05
C SER A 44 -1.19 9.93 -5.88
N ARG A 45 -1.51 11.24 -5.91
CA ARG A 45 -1.29 12.17 -4.79
C ARG A 45 -2.01 11.74 -3.51
N LYS A 46 -3.24 11.26 -3.62
CA LYS A 46 -4.01 10.75 -2.46
C LYS A 46 -3.42 9.43 -1.95
N LEU A 47 -2.75 8.68 -2.82
CA LEU A 47 -2.10 7.42 -2.48
C LEU A 47 -0.76 7.64 -1.75
N GLU A 48 -0.13 8.81 -1.87
CA GLU A 48 1.08 9.16 -1.13
C GLU A 48 0.86 9.09 0.38
N ASP A 49 -0.19 9.76 0.85
CA ASP A 49 -0.57 9.76 2.27
C ASP A 49 -1.02 8.36 2.72
N PHE A 50 -1.78 7.66 1.87
CA PHE A 50 -2.34 6.36 2.21
C PHE A 50 -1.28 5.27 2.36
N TYR A 51 -0.31 5.22 1.44
CA TYR A 51 0.78 4.23 1.49
C TYR A 51 2.03 4.75 2.21
N ASN A 52 2.01 6.01 2.68
CA ASN A 52 3.15 6.68 3.30
C ASN A 52 4.43 6.57 2.44
N THR A 53 4.28 6.94 1.17
CA THR A 53 5.34 6.89 0.15
C THR A 53 5.22 8.07 -0.81
N SER A 54 6.22 8.29 -1.67
CA SER A 54 6.20 9.40 -2.62
C SER A 54 5.42 9.07 -3.90
N PHE A 55 4.91 10.11 -4.56
CA PHE A 55 4.25 10.05 -5.87
C PHE A 55 5.11 9.29 -6.87
N LYS A 56 6.42 9.57 -6.88
CA LYS A 56 7.40 8.92 -7.75
C LYS A 56 7.47 7.41 -7.50
N GLN A 57 7.38 6.96 -6.25
CA GLN A 57 7.36 5.53 -5.95
C GLN A 57 6.07 4.88 -6.45
N ILE A 58 4.91 5.52 -6.27
CA ILE A 58 3.64 5.03 -6.82
C ILE A 58 3.74 4.89 -8.34
N THR A 59 4.20 5.91 -9.06
CA THR A 59 4.35 5.85 -10.52
C THR A 59 5.35 4.78 -10.95
N ASN A 60 6.45 4.61 -10.22
CA ASN A 60 7.42 3.56 -10.51
C ASN A 60 6.83 2.17 -10.35
N TRP A 61 6.01 1.93 -9.32
CA TRP A 61 5.34 0.63 -9.15
C TRP A 61 4.38 0.34 -10.30
N VAL A 62 3.61 1.35 -10.74
CA VAL A 62 2.70 1.22 -11.90
C VAL A 62 3.48 0.86 -13.16
N HIS A 63 4.50 1.66 -13.52
CA HIS A 63 5.29 1.40 -14.73
C HIS A 63 6.03 0.08 -14.69
N ARG A 64 6.51 -0.32 -13.50
CA ARG A 64 7.15 -1.62 -13.32
C ARG A 64 6.15 -2.75 -13.52
N PHE A 65 4.97 -2.66 -12.94
CA PHE A 65 3.91 -3.64 -13.14
C PHE A 65 3.50 -3.75 -14.62
N GLU A 66 3.37 -2.62 -15.33
CA GLU A 66 3.05 -2.63 -16.77
C GLU A 66 4.13 -3.35 -17.61
N ARG A 67 5.40 -3.25 -17.21
CA ARG A 67 6.53 -3.84 -17.95
C ARG A 67 6.82 -5.29 -17.57
N GLU A 68 6.77 -5.61 -16.28
CA GLU A 68 7.30 -6.84 -15.68
C GLU A 68 6.20 -7.70 -15.03
N GLY A 69 4.96 -7.19 -14.90
CA GLY A 69 3.88 -7.89 -14.23
C GLY A 69 4.13 -8.08 -12.74
N LEU A 70 3.78 -9.26 -12.20
CA LEU A 70 3.95 -9.60 -10.79
C LEU A 70 5.40 -9.93 -10.40
N ASP A 71 6.25 -10.21 -11.39
CA ASP A 71 7.65 -10.58 -11.19
C ASP A 71 8.57 -9.36 -11.03
N GLY A 72 8.02 -8.14 -11.19
CA GLY A 72 8.71 -6.85 -11.08
C GLY A 72 9.12 -6.43 -9.68
#